data_AF-A0A7C6WMS7-F1
#
_entry.id   AF-A0A7C6WMS7-F1
#
_cell.length_a   1.000
_cell.length_b   1.000
_cell.length_c   1.000
_cell.angle_alpha   90.00
_cell.angle_beta   90.00
_cell.angle_gamma   90.00
#
_symmetry.space_group_name_H-M   'P 1'
#
loop_
_entity.id
_entity.type
_entity.pdbx_description
1 polymer ?
#
loop_
_entity_poly.entity_id
_entity_poly.type
_entity_poly.pdbx_seq_one_letter_code
_entity_poly.pdbx_strand_id
1 'polypeptide(L)'
;MNKSKYICPICNGSNMELKHEASYVYSYLLDSDAPGSKNSDIFLSYLYDRREQTESKEYIQCNQCGTHFSTTFMNGVLEGDNETVPKE
;
A
#
# COMPACT_ATOMS: atom_id res chain seq x y z
N MET A 1 -10.28 23.25 -11.91
CA MET A 1 -9.18 22.29 -12.18
C MET A 1 -8.54 21.95 -10.85
N ASN A 2 -8.60 20.69 -10.42
CA ASN A 2 -8.02 20.25 -9.15
C ASN A 2 -6.49 20.38 -9.25
N LYS A 3 -5.90 21.34 -8.54
CA LYS A 3 -4.45 21.39 -8.38
C LYS A 3 -4.04 20.14 -7.60
N SER A 4 -3.26 19.27 -8.23
CA SER A 4 -2.59 18.17 -7.55
C SER A 4 -1.66 18.76 -6.50
N LYS A 5 -1.99 18.58 -5.22
CA LYS A 5 -1.18 19.07 -4.10
C LYS A 5 0.20 18.41 -4.06
N TYR A 6 0.34 17.24 -4.68
CA TYR A 6 1.55 16.43 -4.64
C TYR A 6 2.32 16.44 -5.97
N ILE A 7 3.60 16.83 -5.94
CA ILE A 7 4.50 16.90 -7.09
C ILE A 7 5.73 16.03 -6.80
N CYS A 8 6.13 15.22 -7.79
CA CYS A 8 7.35 14.43 -7.72
C CYS A 8 8.58 15.32 -7.86
N PRO A 9 9.50 15.37 -6.88
CA PRO A 9 10.72 16.20 -6.97
C PRO A 9 11.75 15.69 -7.99
N ILE A 10 11.56 14.48 -8.53
CA ILE A 10 12.50 13.87 -9.50
C ILE A 10 12.12 14.21 -10.95
N CYS A 11 10.83 14.22 -11.28
CA CYS A 11 10.35 14.42 -12.66
C CYS A 11 9.31 15.52 -12.81
N ASN A 12 8.98 16.23 -11.72
CA ASN A 12 7.92 17.23 -11.66
C ASN A 12 6.52 16.71 -12.05
N GLY A 13 6.35 15.39 -12.02
CA GLY A 13 5.09 14.72 -12.29
C GLY A 13 4.07 14.87 -11.16
N SER A 14 2.80 14.93 -11.50
CA SER A 14 1.70 15.08 -10.53
C SER A 14 0.93 13.79 -10.26
N ASN A 15 1.21 12.72 -11.01
CA ASN A 15 0.57 11.42 -10.84
C ASN A 15 1.30 10.60 -9.76
N MET A 16 0.82 10.72 -8.52
CA MET A 16 1.36 10.04 -7.34
C MET A 16 0.30 9.08 -6.76
N GLU A 17 0.71 7.89 -6.34
CA GLU A 17 -0.14 6.89 -5.66
C GLU A 17 0.46 6.47 -4.32
N LEU A 18 -0.39 6.35 -3.28
CA LEU A 18 -0.01 5.66 -2.04
C LEU A 18 -0.27 4.16 -2.21
N LYS A 19 0.74 3.34 -1.98
CA LYS A 19 0.68 1.89 -2.09
C LYS A 19 0.96 1.22 -0.75
N HIS A 20 0.19 0.17 -0.48
CA HIS A 20 0.44 -0.77 0.61
C HIS A 20 0.66 -2.15 -0.01
N GLU A 21 1.87 -2.69 0.14
CA GLU A 21 2.22 -4.05 -0.24
C GLU A 21 2.38 -4.91 1.01
N ALA A 22 1.74 -6.08 1.02
CA ALA A 22 1.82 -7.03 2.11
C ALA A 22 1.89 -8.48 1.59
N SER A 23 2.75 -9.27 2.21
CA SER A 23 2.92 -10.70 1.95
C SER A 23 2.36 -11.51 3.11
N TYR A 24 1.63 -12.58 2.80
CA TYR A 24 1.00 -13.45 3.79
C TYR A 24 1.33 -14.92 3.55
N VAL A 25 1.52 -15.66 4.63
CA VAL A 25 1.55 -17.12 4.64
C VAL A 25 0.25 -17.64 5.24
N TYR A 26 -0.45 -18.47 4.48
CA TYR A 26 -1.66 -19.17 4.91
C TYR A 26 -1.30 -20.61 5.26
N SER A 27 -1.61 -21.03 6.47
CA SER A 27 -1.36 -22.39 6.94
C SER A 27 -2.66 -23.11 7.29
N TYR A 28 -2.69 -24.38 6.93
CA TYR A 28 -3.73 -25.34 7.29
C TYR A 28 -3.07 -26.46 8.09
N LEU A 29 -3.67 -26.84 9.21
CA LEU A 29 -3.37 -28.10 9.86
C LEU A 29 -3.89 -29.24 8.96
N LEU A 30 -3.08 -30.27 8.78
CA LEU A 30 -3.50 -31.45 8.06
C LEU A 30 -4.17 -32.40 9.04
N ASP A 31 -5.50 -32.52 8.92
CA ASP A 31 -6.27 -33.51 9.64
C ASP A 31 -6.43 -34.78 8.79
N SER A 32 -6.94 -35.86 9.36
CA SER A 32 -6.91 -37.20 8.74
C SER A 32 -7.57 -37.29 7.36
N ASP A 33 -8.49 -36.39 7.05
CA ASP A 33 -9.36 -36.40 5.89
C ASP A 33 -9.45 -35.04 5.17
N ALA A 34 -8.93 -33.94 5.74
CA ALA A 34 -8.96 -32.63 5.11
C ALA A 34 -7.86 -31.66 5.62
N PRO A 35 -7.44 -30.68 4.79
CA PRO A 35 -6.65 -29.55 5.25
C PRO A 35 -7.54 -28.50 5.92
N GLY A 36 -7.31 -28.25 7.20
CA GLY A 36 -7.84 -27.13 7.95
C GLY A 36 -8.84 -27.53 9.01
N SER A 37 -8.54 -27.22 10.28
CA SER A 37 -9.47 -27.48 11.40
C SER A 37 -10.71 -26.58 11.36
N LYS A 38 -10.61 -25.46 10.65
CA LYS A 38 -11.72 -24.51 10.39
C LYS A 38 -12.50 -24.83 9.11
N ASN A 39 -12.15 -25.92 8.41
CA ASN A 39 -12.70 -26.31 7.12
C ASN A 39 -13.38 -27.68 7.21
N SER A 40 -14.35 -27.80 8.13
CA SER A 40 -14.92 -29.10 8.52
C SER A 40 -15.88 -29.73 7.50
N ASP A 41 -16.58 -28.93 6.70
CA ASP A 41 -17.65 -29.44 5.81
C ASP A 41 -17.30 -29.34 4.32
N ILE A 42 -16.61 -28.28 3.91
CA ILE A 42 -16.21 -27.99 2.53
C ILE A 42 -14.87 -27.26 2.55
N PHE A 43 -13.96 -27.56 1.63
CA PHE A 43 -12.68 -26.85 1.55
C PHE A 43 -12.86 -25.43 0.99
N LEU A 44 -12.88 -24.44 1.86
CA LEU A 44 -12.86 -23.01 1.52
C LEU A 44 -11.43 -22.48 1.60
N SER A 45 -10.84 -22.14 0.45
CA SER A 45 -9.43 -21.69 0.35
C SER A 45 -9.13 -20.39 1.10
N TYR A 46 -10.13 -19.62 1.51
CA TYR A 46 -9.96 -18.42 2.33
C TYR A 46 -10.08 -18.70 3.84
N LEU A 47 -10.48 -19.91 4.26
CA LEU A 47 -10.55 -20.31 5.66
C LEU A 47 -9.28 -21.05 6.06
N TYR A 48 -8.29 -20.30 6.53
CA TYR A 48 -7.02 -20.82 7.03
C TYR A 48 -7.04 -20.95 8.56
N ASP A 49 -6.27 -21.90 9.11
CA ASP A 49 -6.11 -22.01 10.56
C ASP A 49 -5.30 -20.84 11.10
N ARG A 50 -4.20 -20.52 10.39
CA ARG A 50 -3.29 -19.42 10.70
C ARG A 50 -3.02 -18.58 9.45
N ARG A 51 -3.01 -17.26 9.64
CA ARG A 51 -2.45 -16.29 8.69
C ARG A 51 -1.35 -15.52 9.38
N GLU A 52 -0.19 -15.50 8.77
CA GLU A 52 0.96 -14.75 9.24
C GLU A 52 1.34 -13.71 8.18
N GLN A 53 1.50 -12.46 8.58
CA GLN A 53 2.04 -11.42 7.70
C GLN A 53 3.57 -11.47 7.78
N THR A 54 4.22 -11.83 6.68
CA THR A 54 5.67 -11.97 6.63
C THR A 54 6.37 -10.67 6.24
N GLU A 55 5.68 -9.83 5.47
CA GLU A 55 6.20 -8.54 5.05
C GLU A 55 5.06 -7.52 4.90
N SER A 56 5.37 -6.27 5.19
CA SER A 56 4.49 -5.12 4.95
C SER A 56 5.35 -3.93 4.61
N LYS A 57 5.01 -3.20 3.55
CA LYS A 57 5.58 -1.89 3.28
C LYS A 57 4.52 -0.96 2.73
N GLU A 58 4.61 0.29 3.13
CA GLU A 58 3.82 1.37 2.59
C GLU A 58 4.76 2.39 1.97
N TYR A 59 4.42 2.88 0.78
CA TYR A 59 5.25 3.83 0.06
C TYR A 59 4.41 4.61 -0.94
N ILE A 60 4.91 5.77 -1.34
CA ILE A 60 4.31 6.60 -2.38
C ILE A 60 5.07 6.34 -3.67
N GLN A 61 4.37 6.09 -4.77
CA GLN A 61 4.96 5.91 -6.09
C GLN A 61 4.61 7.09 -6.99
N CYS A 62 5.62 7.67 -7.67
CA CYS A 62 5.36 8.47 -8.86
C CYS A 62 5.11 7.56 -10.06
N ASN A 63 3.94 7.63 -10.66
CA ASN A 63 3.59 6.80 -11.82
C ASN A 63 4.25 7.25 -13.13
N GLN A 64 4.85 8.45 -13.16
CA GLN A 64 5.57 8.94 -14.34
C GLN A 64 7.03 8.47 -14.39
N CYS A 65 7.77 8.54 -13.28
CA CYS A 65 9.18 8.14 -13.25
C CYS A 65 9.46 6.86 -12.45
N GLY A 66 8.46 6.29 -11.78
CA GLY A 66 8.59 5.05 -11.00
C GLY A 66 9.26 5.20 -9.65
N THR A 67 9.71 6.40 -9.26
CA THR A 67 10.38 6.62 -7.98
C THR A 67 9.45 6.34 -6.80
N HIS A 68 9.98 5.65 -5.79
CA HIS A 68 9.31 5.39 -4.52
C HIS A 68 9.79 6.35 -3.43
N PHE A 69 8.84 6.85 -2.63
CA PHE A 69 9.09 7.71 -1.49
C PHE A 69 8.51 7.07 -0.24
N SER A 70 9.14 7.30 0.91
CA SER A 70 8.55 6.93 2.21
C SER A 70 7.24 7.70 2.44
N THR A 71 6.28 7.09 3.14
CA THR A 71 5.01 7.73 3.50
C THR A 71 5.19 8.98 4.36
N THR A 72 6.32 9.09 5.07
CA THR A 72 6.69 10.30 5.82
C THR A 72 6.91 11.53 4.93
N PHE A 73 7.15 11.36 3.62
CA PHE A 73 7.37 12.46 2.67
C PHE A 73 6.09 13.17 2.22
N MET A 74 4.90 12.71 2.66
CA MET A 74 3.63 13.41 2.38
C MET A 74 3.60 14.83 2.94
N ASN A 75 4.29 15.08 4.06
CA ASN A 75 4.33 16.39 4.71
C ASN A 75 5.64 17.11 4.39
N GLY A 76 5.68 17.89 3.30
CA GLY A 76 6.70 18.92 3.07
C GLY A 76 7.62 18.73 1.85
N VAL A 77 7.74 17.54 1.26
CA VAL A 77 8.59 17.33 0.07
C VAL A 77 7.78 17.18 -1.21
N LEU A 78 6.59 16.60 -1.09
CA LEU A 78 5.68 16.45 -2.23
C LEU A 78 4.73 17.65 -2.36
N GLU A 79 4.60 18.53 -1.35
CA GLU A 79 3.70 19.67 -1.45
C GLU A 79 4.18 20.64 -2.54
N GLY A 80 3.41 20.78 -3.62
CA GLY A 80 3.71 21.77 -4.66
C GLY A 80 3.51 23.19 -4.13
N ASP A 81 4.42 24.10 -4.48
CA ASP A 81 4.35 25.51 -4.13
C ASP A 81 3.03 26.12 -4.63
N ASN A 82 2.05 26.26 -3.74
CA ASN A 82 0.99 27.23 -3.92
C ASN A 82 1.45 28.53 -3.27
N GLU A 83 2.31 29.28 -3.96
CA GLU A 83 2.40 30.71 -3.72
C GLU A 83 1.03 31.34 -4.06
N THR A 84 0.24 31.58 -3.03
CA THR A 84 -0.62 32.75 -2.96
C THR A 84 -0.50 33.33 -1.56
N VAL A 85 0.46 34.24 -1.39
CA VAL A 85 0.39 35.33 -0.41
C VAL A 85 0.08 36.57 -1.25
N PRO A 86 -1.01 37.31 -0.99
CA PRO A 86 -0.99 38.31 0.08
C PRO A 86 -2.10 38.14 1.12
N LYS A 87 -1.72 38.30 2.39
CA LYS A 87 -2.62 38.77 3.43
C LYS A 87 -2.72 40.29 3.29
N GLU A 88 -3.94 40.81 3.20
CA GLU A 88 -4.25 42.22 3.50
C GLU A 88 -4.15 42.48 5.01
#